data_AF-A0A385Z4S1-F1
#
_entry.id   AF-A0A385Z4S1-F1
#
_cell.length_a   1.000
_cell.length_b   1.000
_cell.length_c   1.000
_cell.angle_alpha   90.00
_cell.angle_beta   90.00
_cell.angle_gamma   90.00
#
_symmetry.space_group_name_H-M   'P 1'
#
loop_
_entity.id
_entity.type
_entity.pdbx_description
1 polymer ?
#
loop_
_entity_poly.entity_id
_entity_poly.type
_entity_poly.pdbx_seq_one_letter_code
_entity_poly.pdbx_strand_id
1 'polypeptide(L)'
;MALAGDQPDPQRPIEVNQTDGFGNERLVAFTYFMNFDCVHGPFDNFDNNKDELGNPKVAAVDPDQFQTGDPQARQTSGCVVGVQPGLDPAGKPVEQTEKLFVIVPFFDKGGEAATPELTGALRQLFGFVPEAFNPTPQVAVQCPEPGLPLTQHQGAFGTCTMHPKQLDLGPVLTALGKNPDATPLNVPLPNHSHIIRGANFGAVWWQIIVVLINDANFWPDANGMTPTGQMLNSVEALRAVQAAGKASADVPSNFFLFFDSRQFQH
;
A
#
# COMPACT_ATOMS: atom_id res chain seq x y z
N MET A 1 -4.96 -30.10 -6.09
CA MET A 1 -5.78 -28.90 -6.32
C MET A 1 -7.04 -29.06 -5.49
N ALA A 2 -7.05 -28.54 -4.26
CA ALA A 2 -8.26 -28.43 -3.48
C ALA A 2 -8.92 -27.11 -3.88
N LEU A 3 -10.18 -27.17 -4.28
CA LEU A 3 -11.02 -25.99 -4.48
C LEU A 3 -11.08 -25.26 -3.13
N ALA A 4 -10.74 -23.97 -3.10
CA ALA A 4 -10.98 -23.13 -1.93
C ALA A 4 -12.48 -23.23 -1.61
N GLY A 5 -12.83 -23.92 -0.53
CA GLY A 5 -14.22 -24.13 -0.17
C GLY A 5 -14.83 -22.81 0.29
N ASP A 6 -15.88 -22.36 -0.39
CA ASP A 6 -16.76 -21.25 0.01
C ASP A 6 -17.15 -21.42 1.49
N GLN A 7 -16.56 -20.65 2.40
CA GLN A 7 -16.89 -20.64 3.83
C GLN A 7 -18.00 -19.60 4.11
N PRO A 8 -18.86 -19.81 5.12
CA PRO A 8 -19.86 -18.82 5.52
C PRO A 8 -19.23 -17.46 5.87
N ASP A 9 -20.07 -16.45 6.07
CA ASP A 9 -19.67 -15.10 6.52
C ASP A 9 -18.55 -15.12 7.55
N PRO A 10 -17.64 -14.12 7.53
CA PRO A 10 -16.55 -14.06 8.49
C PRO A 10 -17.10 -14.13 9.91
N GLN A 11 -16.63 -15.10 10.70
CA GLN A 11 -16.82 -15.04 12.14
C GLN A 11 -16.12 -13.78 12.66
N ARG A 12 -16.91 -12.84 13.16
CA ARG A 12 -16.43 -11.56 13.69
C ARG A 12 -16.26 -11.63 15.21
N PRO A 13 -15.29 -10.90 15.78
CA PRO A 13 -14.20 -10.21 15.09
C PRO A 13 -13.18 -11.20 14.50
N ILE A 14 -12.57 -10.86 13.36
CA ILE A 14 -11.47 -11.68 12.81
C ILE A 14 -10.21 -11.56 13.67
N GLU A 15 -9.35 -12.58 13.60
CA GLU A 15 -8.17 -12.74 14.47
C GLU A 15 -7.14 -11.61 14.32
N VAL A 16 -6.27 -11.44 15.32
CA VAL A 16 -5.26 -10.37 15.36
C VAL A 16 -4.20 -10.43 14.25
N ASN A 17 -4.00 -11.59 13.62
CA ASN A 17 -3.11 -11.75 12.48
C ASN A 17 -3.87 -11.78 11.15
N GLN A 18 -5.12 -11.29 11.15
CA GLN A 18 -5.97 -11.22 9.98
C GLN A 18 -6.42 -9.79 9.70
N THR A 19 -6.53 -9.48 8.41
CA THR A 19 -7.11 -8.23 7.91
C THR A 19 -8.12 -8.57 6.83
N ASP A 20 -9.22 -7.81 6.79
CA ASP A 20 -10.15 -7.91 5.67
C ASP A 20 -9.50 -7.38 4.38
N GLY A 21 -9.94 -7.91 3.26
CA GLY A 21 -9.59 -7.47 1.93
C GLY A 21 -10.79 -7.63 1.00
N PHE A 22 -10.59 -7.30 -0.26
CA PHE A 22 -11.56 -7.56 -1.31
C PHE A 22 -10.99 -8.45 -2.41
N GLY A 23 -11.84 -9.25 -3.05
CA GLY A 23 -11.46 -10.06 -4.21
C GLY A 23 -12.63 -10.86 -4.76
N ASN A 24 -12.69 -11.03 -6.09
CA ASN A 24 -13.82 -11.65 -6.82
C ASN A 24 -15.20 -11.16 -6.34
N GLU A 25 -15.38 -9.86 -6.21
CA GLU A 25 -16.64 -9.24 -5.80
C GLU A 25 -17.11 -9.61 -4.38
N ARG A 26 -16.20 -10.10 -3.55
CA ARG A 26 -16.46 -10.58 -2.19
C ARG A 26 -15.49 -9.99 -1.19
N LEU A 27 -15.89 -10.05 0.06
CA LEU A 27 -14.96 -9.90 1.17
C LEU A 27 -14.03 -11.11 1.23
N VAL A 28 -12.77 -10.85 1.51
CA VAL A 28 -11.76 -11.88 1.79
C VAL A 28 -11.08 -11.57 3.13
N ALA A 29 -10.47 -12.56 3.75
CA ALA A 29 -9.55 -12.32 4.87
C ALA A 29 -8.15 -12.77 4.48
N PHE A 30 -7.17 -11.90 4.75
CA PHE A 30 -5.76 -12.20 4.66
C PHE A 30 -5.27 -12.73 6.00
N THR A 31 -4.44 -13.76 5.99
CA THR A 31 -3.80 -14.32 7.17
C THR A 31 -2.30 -14.21 7.01
N TYR A 32 -1.66 -13.43 7.88
CA TYR A 32 -0.22 -13.20 7.81
C TYR A 32 0.55 -14.26 8.59
N PHE A 33 1.66 -14.73 8.01
CA PHE A 33 2.57 -15.72 8.64
C PHE A 33 4.01 -15.21 8.80
N MET A 34 4.40 -14.24 7.97
CA MET A 34 5.73 -13.67 7.94
C MET A 34 5.62 -12.16 7.81
N ASN A 35 6.74 -11.48 8.08
CA ASN A 35 6.86 -10.04 7.82
C ASN A 35 6.88 -9.77 6.31
N PHE A 36 6.96 -8.49 5.99
CA PHE A 36 7.16 -8.00 4.65
C PHE A 36 8.61 -8.06 4.18
N ASP A 37 8.80 -7.84 2.87
CA ASP A 37 10.10 -7.60 2.25
C ASP A 37 10.04 -6.38 1.34
N CYS A 38 11.13 -5.63 1.25
CA CYS A 38 11.29 -4.51 0.33
C CYS A 38 12.54 -4.76 -0.50
N VAL A 39 12.34 -5.21 -1.73
CA VAL A 39 13.39 -5.77 -2.57
C VAL A 39 14.26 -4.65 -3.13
N HIS A 40 15.57 -4.76 -2.94
CA HIS A 40 16.59 -3.93 -3.60
C HIS A 40 17.46 -4.83 -4.48
N GLY A 41 17.47 -4.56 -5.79
CA GLY A 41 18.39 -5.17 -6.74
C GLY A 41 19.79 -4.57 -6.65
N PRO A 42 20.83 -5.30 -7.10
CA PRO A 42 22.23 -4.84 -7.01
C PRO A 42 22.53 -3.56 -7.80
N PHE A 43 21.69 -3.20 -8.77
CA PHE A 43 21.86 -2.03 -9.63
C PHE A 43 20.87 -0.91 -9.33
N ASP A 44 20.09 -1.04 -8.27
CA ASP A 44 19.17 0.02 -7.84
C ASP A 44 19.94 1.14 -7.13
N ASN A 45 19.41 2.36 -7.22
CA ASN A 45 19.88 3.54 -6.49
C ASN A 45 18.66 4.32 -6.00
N PHE A 46 18.07 3.87 -4.89
CA PHE A 46 16.83 4.46 -4.37
C PHE A 46 17.05 5.65 -3.46
N ASP A 47 18.26 5.83 -2.90
CA ASP A 47 18.60 7.03 -2.12
C ASP A 47 19.06 8.21 -3.01
N ASN A 48 19.15 7.97 -4.33
CA ASN A 48 19.55 8.90 -5.39
C ASN A 48 20.92 9.55 -5.15
N ASN A 49 21.82 8.87 -4.46
CA ASN A 49 23.15 9.39 -4.19
C ASN A 49 24.08 9.24 -5.42
N LYS A 50 25.24 9.90 -5.36
CA LYS A 50 26.23 9.94 -6.44
C LYS A 50 27.65 9.77 -5.93
N ASP A 51 28.54 9.23 -6.77
CA ASP A 51 29.99 9.18 -6.54
C ASP A 51 30.66 10.54 -6.76
N GLU A 52 31.97 10.62 -6.49
CA GLU A 52 32.77 11.84 -6.64
C GLU A 52 32.81 12.36 -8.10
N LEU A 53 32.44 11.50 -9.06
CA LEU A 53 32.38 11.80 -10.49
C LEU A 53 30.96 12.16 -10.95
N GLY A 54 29.97 12.11 -10.05
CA GLY A 54 28.57 12.41 -10.33
C GLY A 54 27.75 11.23 -10.90
N ASN A 55 28.29 10.01 -10.92
CA ASN A 55 27.55 8.82 -11.33
C ASN A 55 26.65 8.31 -10.19
N PRO A 56 25.49 7.72 -10.50
CA PRO A 56 24.69 6.98 -9.52
C PRO A 56 25.54 5.93 -8.78
N LYS A 57 25.54 5.91 -7.44
CA LYS A 57 26.07 4.73 -6.73
C LYS A 57 24.94 3.72 -6.62
N VAL A 58 25.21 2.50 -7.03
CA VAL A 58 24.23 1.42 -6.98
C VAL A 58 24.41 0.60 -5.71
N ALA A 59 23.34 -0.04 -5.28
CA ALA A 59 23.26 -0.87 -4.08
C ALA A 59 24.43 -1.87 -3.92
N ALA A 60 24.95 -2.45 -5.01
CA ALA A 60 26.07 -3.40 -4.96
C ALA A 60 27.39 -2.81 -4.42
N VAL A 61 27.56 -1.49 -4.43
CA VAL A 61 28.76 -0.78 -3.95
C VAL A 61 28.43 0.30 -2.91
N ASP A 62 27.18 0.36 -2.47
CA ASP A 62 26.67 1.36 -1.56
C ASP A 62 25.90 0.72 -0.39
N PRO A 63 26.61 0.23 0.63
CA PRO A 63 25.97 -0.44 1.77
C PRO A 63 25.10 0.50 2.62
N ASP A 64 25.29 1.82 2.49
CA ASP A 64 24.56 2.84 3.25
C ASP A 64 23.08 2.92 2.81
N GLN A 65 22.78 2.59 1.54
CA GLN A 65 21.40 2.53 1.00
C GLN A 65 20.49 1.55 1.77
N PHE A 66 21.06 0.61 2.52
CA PHE A 66 20.31 -0.37 3.30
C PHE A 66 20.16 0.00 4.79
N GLN A 67 20.80 1.08 5.24
CA GLN A 67 20.86 1.44 6.65
C GLN A 67 19.64 2.29 7.05
N THR A 68 18.54 1.63 7.40
CA THR A 68 17.36 2.31 7.93
C THR A 68 17.67 3.01 9.25
N GLY A 69 17.38 4.31 9.34
CA GLY A 69 17.51 5.08 10.59
C GLY A 69 18.90 5.69 10.82
N ASP A 70 19.83 5.55 9.87
CA ASP A 70 21.07 6.30 9.87
C ASP A 70 20.82 7.73 9.34
N PRO A 71 21.14 8.79 10.13
CA PRO A 71 21.03 10.18 9.67
C PRO A 71 21.85 10.49 8.40
N GLN A 72 22.88 9.71 8.10
CA GLN A 72 23.72 9.86 6.92
C GLN A 72 23.14 9.16 5.68
N ALA A 73 22.42 8.05 5.88
CA ALA A 73 21.90 7.22 4.78
C ALA A 73 20.78 7.88 3.98
N ARG A 74 20.20 8.99 4.45
CA ARG A 74 19.08 9.75 3.83
C ARG A 74 17.79 8.94 3.56
N GLN A 75 17.82 7.62 3.60
CA GLN A 75 16.71 6.70 3.41
C GLN A 75 16.39 5.99 4.73
N THR A 76 15.22 6.26 5.31
CA THR A 76 14.77 5.60 6.56
C THR A 76 13.83 4.43 6.32
N SER A 77 13.27 4.30 5.12
CA SER A 77 12.52 3.12 4.67
C SER A 77 13.10 2.59 3.36
N GLY A 78 13.43 1.29 3.32
CA GLY A 78 13.76 0.59 2.07
C GLY A 78 12.52 0.27 1.23
N CYS A 79 11.32 0.62 1.69
CA CYS A 79 10.06 0.37 1.00
C CYS A 79 9.65 1.60 0.21
N VAL A 80 9.83 1.52 -1.11
CA VAL A 80 9.78 2.63 -2.05
C VAL A 80 8.60 2.44 -3.00
N VAL A 81 7.81 3.50 -3.14
CA VAL A 81 6.70 3.55 -4.10
C VAL A 81 7.17 4.22 -5.38
N GLY A 82 6.66 3.77 -6.53
CA GLY A 82 7.02 4.28 -7.85
C GLY A 82 8.22 3.57 -8.49
N VAL A 83 8.67 2.46 -7.90
CA VAL A 83 9.76 1.63 -8.42
C VAL A 83 9.28 0.19 -8.63
N GLN A 84 9.82 -0.48 -9.64
CA GLN A 84 9.50 -1.86 -9.98
C GLN A 84 10.79 -2.69 -9.88
N PRO A 85 10.93 -3.57 -8.88
CA PRO A 85 12.11 -4.44 -8.79
C PRO A 85 12.03 -5.50 -9.89
N GLY A 86 13.17 -6.01 -10.35
CA GLY A 86 13.19 -7.08 -11.36
C GLY A 86 12.78 -8.46 -10.82
N LEU A 87 12.93 -8.68 -9.52
CA LEU A 87 12.66 -9.96 -8.86
C LEU A 87 11.75 -9.77 -7.64
N ASP A 88 11.05 -10.83 -7.26
CA ASP A 88 10.36 -10.94 -5.98
C ASP A 88 11.27 -11.55 -4.88
N PRO A 89 10.82 -11.56 -3.61
CA PRO A 89 11.62 -12.12 -2.51
C PRO A 89 11.95 -13.61 -2.65
N ALA A 90 11.23 -14.35 -3.49
CA ALA A 90 11.51 -15.74 -3.81
C ALA A 90 12.47 -15.91 -5.01
N GLY A 91 12.97 -14.80 -5.57
CA GLY A 91 13.88 -14.78 -6.72
C GLY A 91 13.19 -15.02 -8.07
N LYS A 92 11.86 -14.89 -8.15
CA LYS A 92 11.12 -15.02 -9.42
C LYS A 92 11.04 -13.68 -10.14
N PRO A 93 10.92 -13.66 -11.48
CA PRO A 93 10.62 -12.43 -12.21
C PRO A 93 9.34 -11.78 -11.68
N VAL A 94 9.41 -10.50 -11.39
CA VAL A 94 8.32 -9.78 -10.72
C VAL A 94 7.02 -9.80 -11.53
N GLU A 95 7.09 -9.93 -12.86
CA GLU A 95 5.93 -10.00 -13.74
C GLU A 95 5.09 -11.26 -13.51
N GLN A 96 5.70 -12.29 -12.90
CA GLN A 96 5.06 -13.56 -12.53
C GLN A 96 4.55 -13.58 -11.09
N THR A 97 4.81 -12.52 -10.32
CA THR A 97 4.37 -12.41 -8.92
C THR A 97 2.94 -11.90 -8.85
N GLU A 98 2.15 -12.49 -7.96
CA GLU A 98 0.78 -12.06 -7.68
C GLU A 98 0.74 -10.59 -7.24
N LYS A 99 -0.34 -9.90 -7.60
CA LYS A 99 -0.52 -8.47 -7.31
C LYS A 99 -1.58 -8.26 -6.24
N LEU A 100 -1.23 -7.48 -5.23
CA LEU A 100 -2.14 -6.90 -4.25
C LEU A 100 -2.32 -5.42 -4.60
N PHE A 101 -3.52 -5.04 -4.99
CA PHE A 101 -3.86 -3.65 -5.25
C PHE A 101 -4.23 -2.98 -3.93
N VAL A 102 -3.40 -2.05 -3.50
CA VAL A 102 -3.63 -1.21 -2.32
C VAL A 102 -4.28 0.07 -2.78
N ILE A 103 -5.56 0.23 -2.46
CA ILE A 103 -6.30 1.45 -2.73
C ILE A 103 -6.09 2.45 -1.58
N VAL A 104 -5.83 3.70 -1.92
CA VAL A 104 -5.50 4.78 -0.97
C VAL A 104 -6.53 5.91 -1.12
N PRO A 105 -7.19 6.39 -0.05
CA PRO A 105 -8.22 7.42 -0.15
C PRO A 105 -7.56 8.80 -0.34
N PHE A 106 -7.37 9.19 -1.60
CA PHE A 106 -6.66 10.41 -2.00
C PHE A 106 -7.63 11.52 -2.37
N PHE A 107 -8.50 11.88 -1.44
CA PHE A 107 -9.48 12.97 -1.56
C PHE A 107 -9.57 13.72 -0.23
N ASP A 108 -10.17 14.91 -0.26
CA ASP A 108 -10.38 15.74 0.94
C ASP A 108 -11.74 15.43 1.59
N LYS A 109 -11.72 15.18 2.90
CA LYS A 109 -12.92 15.05 3.76
C LYS A 109 -12.94 16.09 4.89
N GLY A 110 -12.01 17.02 4.89
CA GLY A 110 -11.69 17.86 6.03
C GLY A 110 -10.89 17.06 7.07
N GLY A 111 -9.79 17.64 7.54
CA GLY A 111 -8.93 16.96 8.50
C GLY A 111 -7.51 17.53 8.50
N GLU A 112 -6.71 16.96 9.38
CA GLU A 112 -5.30 17.28 9.60
C GLU A 112 -4.51 15.97 9.53
N ALA A 113 -3.24 16.06 9.11
CA ALA A 113 -2.36 14.91 9.12
C ALA A 113 -1.89 14.59 10.55
N ALA A 114 -1.12 13.52 10.72
CA ALA A 114 -0.59 13.12 12.03
C ALA A 114 0.27 14.18 12.72
N THR A 115 0.90 15.08 11.96
CA THR A 115 1.66 16.22 12.51
C THR A 115 1.38 17.51 11.74
N PRO A 116 1.54 18.68 12.38
CA PRO A 116 1.40 19.98 11.70
C PRO A 116 2.34 20.15 10.50
N GLU A 117 3.55 19.61 10.58
CA GLU A 117 4.54 19.66 9.50
C GLU A 117 4.06 18.87 8.29
N LEU A 118 3.53 17.65 8.52
CA LEU A 118 2.98 16.82 7.46
C LEU A 118 1.72 17.46 6.85
N THR A 119 0.84 18.07 7.67
CA THR A 119 -0.28 18.86 7.15
C THR A 119 0.22 19.93 6.20
N GLY A 120 1.17 20.77 6.66
CA GLY A 120 1.70 21.88 5.88
C GLY A 120 2.28 21.42 4.54
N ALA A 121 3.08 20.35 4.58
CA ALA A 121 3.67 19.75 3.39
C ALA A 121 2.60 19.22 2.41
N LEU A 122 1.61 18.46 2.89
CA LEU A 122 0.55 17.91 2.05
C LEU A 122 -0.31 19.02 1.41
N ARG A 123 -0.67 20.05 2.18
CA ARG A 123 -1.41 21.21 1.65
C ARG A 123 -0.60 21.97 0.62
N GLN A 124 0.71 22.13 0.82
CA GLN A 124 1.58 22.77 -0.17
C GLN A 124 1.69 21.94 -1.46
N LEU A 125 1.82 20.62 -1.34
CA LEU A 125 2.02 19.72 -2.47
C LEU A 125 0.73 19.50 -3.29
N PHE A 126 -0.40 19.36 -2.61
CA PHE A 126 -1.65 18.88 -3.21
C PHE A 126 -2.83 19.85 -3.08
N GLY A 127 -2.70 20.91 -2.27
CA GLY A 127 -3.78 21.86 -1.98
C GLY A 127 -4.72 21.42 -0.86
N PHE A 128 -4.60 20.19 -0.38
CA PHE A 128 -5.42 19.60 0.70
C PHE A 128 -4.62 18.55 1.47
N VAL A 129 -5.18 18.04 2.57
CA VAL A 129 -4.67 16.85 3.27
C VAL A 129 -5.45 15.64 2.76
N PRO A 130 -4.83 14.72 2.00
CA PRO A 130 -5.51 13.50 1.60
C PRO A 130 -5.97 12.69 2.81
N GLU A 131 -7.17 12.13 2.74
CA GLU A 131 -7.76 11.34 3.80
C GLU A 131 -6.89 10.14 4.23
N ALA A 132 -6.06 9.65 3.31
CA ALA A 132 -4.99 8.69 3.54
C ALA A 132 -4.02 9.06 4.68
N PHE A 133 -3.84 10.34 4.99
CA PHE A 133 -2.91 10.81 6.03
C PHE A 133 -3.62 11.31 7.29
N ASN A 134 -4.95 11.23 7.35
CA ASN A 134 -5.75 11.61 8.51
C ASN A 134 -5.68 10.49 9.58
N PRO A 135 -5.19 10.75 10.80
CA PRO A 135 -5.12 9.72 11.84
C PRO A 135 -6.49 9.17 12.30
N THR A 136 -7.56 9.91 12.01
CA THR A 136 -8.94 9.56 12.30
C THR A 136 -9.75 9.64 11.00
N PRO A 137 -9.58 8.68 10.08
CA PRO A 137 -10.27 8.72 8.80
C PRO A 137 -11.79 8.64 9.01
N GLN A 138 -12.52 9.49 8.29
CA GLN A 138 -13.96 9.55 8.13
C GLN A 138 -14.50 8.52 7.12
N VAL A 139 -13.63 7.74 6.50
CA VAL A 139 -13.99 6.62 5.62
C VAL A 139 -13.51 5.29 6.19
N ALA A 140 -14.19 4.21 5.84
CA ALA A 140 -13.77 2.88 6.28
C ALA A 140 -12.42 2.50 5.66
N VAL A 141 -11.50 1.98 6.46
CA VAL A 141 -10.19 1.50 6.01
C VAL A 141 -9.95 0.12 6.62
N GLN A 142 -9.24 -0.73 5.89
CA GLN A 142 -8.82 -2.04 6.41
C GLN A 142 -7.52 -1.93 7.22
N CYS A 143 -6.71 -0.93 6.88
CA CYS A 143 -5.42 -0.66 7.49
C CYS A 143 -5.27 0.85 7.77
N PRO A 144 -4.96 1.26 9.02
CA PRO A 144 -4.82 0.43 10.22
C PRO A 144 -6.09 -0.35 10.54
N GLU A 145 -5.95 -1.46 11.27
CA GLU A 145 -7.08 -2.34 11.59
C GLU A 145 -8.13 -1.56 12.39
N PRO A 146 -9.42 -1.63 12.02
CA PRO A 146 -10.45 -0.74 12.59
C PRO A 146 -10.87 -1.09 14.02
N GLY A 147 -10.50 -2.27 14.53
CA GLY A 147 -10.93 -2.76 15.83
C GLY A 147 -12.34 -3.37 15.81
N LEU A 148 -12.90 -3.55 17.01
CA LEU A 148 -14.20 -4.18 17.19
C LEU A 148 -15.33 -3.36 16.53
N PRO A 149 -16.34 -4.01 15.92
CA PRO A 149 -16.57 -5.46 15.91
C PRO A 149 -15.86 -6.22 14.78
N LEU A 150 -15.12 -5.54 13.89
CA LEU A 150 -14.60 -6.14 12.67
C LEU A 150 -13.35 -7.00 12.93
N THR A 151 -12.38 -6.44 13.65
CA THR A 151 -11.08 -7.05 13.95
C THR A 151 -10.82 -7.06 15.45
N GLN A 152 -10.10 -8.06 15.95
CA GLN A 152 -9.71 -8.11 17.37
C GLN A 152 -8.66 -7.05 17.73
N HIS A 153 -7.90 -6.57 16.74
CA HIS A 153 -6.88 -5.55 16.89
C HIS A 153 -7.35 -4.20 16.33
N GLN A 154 -7.05 -3.11 17.03
CA GLN A 154 -7.16 -1.75 16.50
C GLN A 154 -5.74 -1.19 16.33
N GLY A 155 -5.37 -0.91 15.08
CA GLY A 155 -4.07 -0.32 14.75
C GLY A 155 -4.04 1.18 15.03
N ALA A 156 -2.88 1.71 15.42
CA ALA A 156 -2.64 3.15 15.41
C ALA A 156 -2.35 3.63 13.97
N PHE A 157 -2.59 4.92 13.68
CA PHE A 157 -2.18 5.50 12.40
C PHE A 157 -0.70 5.24 12.10
N GLY A 158 -0.38 4.89 10.85
CA GLY A 158 0.97 4.52 10.43
C GLY A 158 1.43 3.14 10.92
N THR A 159 0.53 2.34 11.51
CA THR A 159 0.82 0.97 11.96
C THR A 159 -0.20 0.00 11.40
N CYS A 160 0.26 -1.06 10.75
CA CYS A 160 -0.58 -2.17 10.27
C CYS A 160 0.13 -3.49 10.54
N THR A 161 -0.63 -4.56 10.69
CA THR A 161 -0.12 -5.91 10.99
C THR A 161 0.88 -6.35 9.93
N MET A 162 2.13 -6.61 10.32
CA MET A 162 3.20 -7.09 9.43
C MET A 162 3.57 -6.12 8.28
N HIS A 163 3.44 -4.81 8.50
CA HIS A 163 3.79 -3.76 7.52
C HIS A 163 4.97 -2.89 7.96
N PRO A 164 5.63 -2.17 7.03
CA PRO A 164 6.54 -1.08 7.38
C PRO A 164 5.76 0.09 8.00
N LYS A 165 6.41 0.86 8.87
CA LYS A 165 5.80 2.07 9.47
C LYS A 165 5.88 3.29 8.56
N GLN A 166 6.79 3.27 7.60
CA GLN A 166 7.06 4.38 6.69
C GLN A 166 7.29 3.87 5.27
N LEU A 167 6.95 4.69 4.29
CA LEU A 167 7.22 4.47 2.88
C LEU A 167 8.01 5.66 2.32
N ASP A 168 8.87 5.39 1.36
CA ASP A 168 9.52 6.43 0.56
C ASP A 168 8.67 6.75 -0.68
N LEU A 169 8.17 8.00 -0.76
CA LEU A 169 7.42 8.52 -1.90
C LEU A 169 8.27 9.35 -2.86
N GLY A 170 9.58 9.45 -2.62
CA GLY A 170 10.53 10.24 -3.39
C GLY A 170 10.36 10.05 -4.91
N PRO A 171 10.40 8.81 -5.44
CA PRO A 171 10.26 8.56 -6.87
C PRO A 171 8.92 9.02 -7.46
N VAL A 172 7.81 8.77 -6.76
CA VAL A 172 6.47 9.23 -7.21
C VAL A 172 6.42 10.76 -7.26
N LEU A 173 6.91 11.44 -6.21
CA LEU A 173 6.90 12.90 -6.17
C LEU A 173 7.84 13.51 -7.20
N THR A 174 8.97 12.86 -7.51
CA THR A 174 9.86 13.26 -8.61
C THR A 174 9.17 13.15 -9.96
N ALA A 175 8.49 12.03 -10.22
CA ALA A 175 7.72 11.83 -11.46
C ALA A 175 6.59 12.87 -11.63
N LEU A 176 6.06 13.40 -10.53
CA LEU A 176 5.07 14.48 -10.53
C LEU A 176 5.69 15.90 -10.57
N GLY A 177 7.02 16.03 -10.62
CA GLY A 177 7.70 17.33 -10.59
C GLY A 177 7.62 18.06 -9.24
N LYS A 178 7.34 17.33 -8.17
CA LYS A 178 7.14 17.85 -6.80
C LYS A 178 8.31 17.57 -5.85
N ASN A 179 9.34 16.87 -6.34
CA ASN A 179 10.57 16.57 -5.62
C ASN A 179 11.78 16.89 -6.52
N PRO A 180 12.12 18.18 -6.69
CA PRO A 180 13.10 18.63 -7.68
C PRO A 180 14.53 18.12 -7.40
N ASP A 181 14.85 17.89 -6.12
CA ASP A 181 16.16 17.39 -5.70
C ASP A 181 16.23 15.85 -5.76
N ALA A 182 15.14 15.19 -6.14
CA ALA A 182 14.99 13.73 -6.21
C ALA A 182 15.46 13.03 -4.93
N THR A 183 15.28 13.63 -3.76
CA THR A 183 15.69 13.00 -2.49
C THR A 183 14.62 12.01 -2.01
N PRO A 184 14.99 10.99 -1.22
CA PRO A 184 14.02 10.18 -0.49
C PRO A 184 13.07 11.05 0.35
N LEU A 185 11.79 10.69 0.36
CA LEU A 185 10.74 11.40 1.10
C LEU A 185 9.89 10.39 1.86
N ASN A 186 10.28 10.18 3.12
CA ASN A 186 9.63 9.22 4.01
C ASN A 186 8.34 9.82 4.59
N VAL A 187 7.25 9.08 4.45
CA VAL A 187 5.96 9.40 5.06
C VAL A 187 5.48 8.22 5.90
N PRO A 188 4.64 8.44 6.94
CA PRO A 188 3.95 7.36 7.61
C PRO A 188 3.16 6.49 6.61
N LEU A 189 3.04 5.20 6.90
CA LEU A 189 2.17 4.32 6.13
C LEU A 189 0.74 4.90 6.09
N PRO A 190 0.19 5.23 4.90
CA PRO A 190 -1.12 5.86 4.81
C PRO A 190 -2.23 4.88 5.16
N ASN A 191 -3.41 5.38 5.52
CA ASN A 191 -4.61 4.58 5.59
C ASN A 191 -4.94 4.00 4.21
N HIS A 192 -5.36 2.74 4.15
CA HIS A 192 -5.62 2.05 2.89
C HIS A 192 -6.54 0.83 3.03
N SER A 193 -6.95 0.30 1.88
CA SER A 193 -7.68 -0.96 1.73
C SER A 193 -7.08 -1.76 0.58
N HIS A 194 -7.51 -3.00 0.44
CA HIS A 194 -6.85 -4.02 -0.36
C HIS A 194 -7.80 -4.71 -1.33
N ILE A 195 -7.33 -4.97 -2.54
CA ILE A 195 -8.01 -5.74 -3.57
C ILE A 195 -7.04 -6.76 -4.16
N ILE A 196 -7.36 -8.04 -4.08
CA ILE A 196 -6.67 -9.10 -4.83
C ILE A 196 -7.49 -9.49 -6.06
N ARG A 197 -6.81 -9.96 -7.11
CA ARG A 197 -7.49 -10.50 -8.31
C ARG A 197 -8.32 -11.74 -7.99
N GLY A 198 -7.96 -12.49 -6.95
CA GLY A 198 -8.65 -13.73 -6.58
C GLY A 198 -8.36 -14.92 -7.50
N ALA A 199 -7.22 -14.90 -8.21
CA ALA A 199 -6.70 -16.06 -8.95
C ALA A 199 -5.89 -17.02 -8.07
N ASN A 200 -5.40 -16.52 -6.94
CA ASN A 200 -4.63 -17.26 -5.96
C ASN A 200 -5.14 -16.91 -4.58
N PHE A 201 -5.34 -17.93 -3.75
CA PHE A 201 -5.74 -17.77 -2.35
C PHE A 201 -4.70 -18.35 -1.39
N GLY A 202 -3.65 -18.99 -1.90
CA GLY A 202 -2.58 -19.60 -1.11
C GLY A 202 -1.63 -18.60 -0.46
N ALA A 203 -0.81 -19.09 0.47
CA ALA A 203 0.32 -18.38 1.05
C ALA A 203 1.41 -18.09 0.01
N VAL A 204 1.46 -16.86 -0.49
CA VAL A 204 2.43 -16.41 -1.51
C VAL A 204 2.92 -14.99 -1.21
N TRP A 205 3.97 -14.58 -1.93
CA TRP A 205 4.40 -13.19 -1.97
C TRP A 205 3.50 -12.39 -2.91
N TRP A 206 2.99 -11.28 -2.40
CA TRP A 206 2.13 -10.34 -3.12
C TRP A 206 2.89 -9.04 -3.33
N GLN A 207 3.09 -8.65 -4.58
CA GLN A 207 3.63 -7.33 -4.88
C GLN A 207 2.55 -6.27 -4.62
N ILE A 208 2.91 -5.24 -3.86
CA ILE A 208 2.05 -4.10 -3.61
C ILE A 208 2.01 -3.19 -4.85
N ILE A 209 0.81 -2.99 -5.39
CA ILE A 209 0.51 -2.02 -6.43
C ILE A 209 -0.40 -0.95 -5.82
N VAL A 210 0.06 0.29 -5.79
CA VAL A 210 -0.67 1.40 -5.19
C VAL A 210 -1.60 2.04 -6.22
N VAL A 211 -2.84 2.29 -5.82
CA VAL A 211 -3.83 3.03 -6.61
C VAL A 211 -4.50 4.08 -5.75
N LEU A 212 -4.39 5.34 -6.14
CA LEU A 212 -5.05 6.45 -5.45
C LEU A 212 -6.51 6.54 -5.92
N ILE A 213 -7.47 6.50 -5.01
CA ILE A 213 -8.87 6.81 -5.28
C ILE A 213 -9.05 8.31 -5.05
N ASN A 214 -9.43 9.05 -6.09
CA ASN A 214 -9.45 10.52 -6.07
C ASN A 214 -10.84 11.11 -5.81
N ASP A 215 -11.86 10.28 -5.68
CA ASP A 215 -13.25 10.69 -5.49
C ASP A 215 -13.88 9.86 -4.38
N ALA A 216 -14.31 10.53 -3.31
CA ALA A 216 -14.89 9.88 -2.14
C ALA A 216 -16.16 9.09 -2.44
N ASN A 217 -16.87 9.40 -3.54
CA ASN A 217 -18.06 8.64 -3.94
C ASN A 217 -17.74 7.25 -4.48
N PHE A 218 -16.45 6.97 -4.74
CA PHE A 218 -15.96 5.68 -5.21
C PHE A 218 -15.12 4.94 -4.17
N TRP A 219 -15.00 5.48 -2.95
CA TRP A 219 -14.34 4.76 -1.87
C TRP A 219 -15.29 3.71 -1.27
N PRO A 220 -14.85 2.45 -1.07
CA PRO A 220 -15.71 1.40 -0.55
C PRO A 220 -15.86 1.50 0.96
N ASP A 221 -17.03 1.10 1.46
CA ASP A 221 -17.23 0.77 2.87
C ASP A 221 -16.60 -0.59 3.24
N ALA A 222 -16.82 -1.06 4.46
CA ALA A 222 -16.28 -2.33 4.96
C ALA A 222 -16.78 -3.56 4.17
N ASN A 223 -17.85 -3.44 3.39
CA ASN A 223 -18.41 -4.52 2.57
C ASN A 223 -18.05 -4.36 1.08
N GLY A 224 -17.28 -3.32 0.72
CA GLY A 224 -16.91 -3.06 -0.67
C GLY A 224 -17.90 -2.17 -1.42
N MET A 225 -18.94 -1.65 -0.77
CA MET A 225 -19.97 -0.82 -1.41
C MET A 225 -19.57 0.65 -1.37
N THR A 226 -19.69 1.33 -2.51
CA THR A 226 -19.41 2.77 -2.60
C THR A 226 -20.69 3.59 -2.38
N PRO A 227 -20.59 4.89 -2.01
CA PRO A 227 -21.76 5.78 -1.89
C PRO A 227 -22.64 5.88 -3.14
N THR A 228 -22.11 5.57 -4.33
CA THR A 228 -22.90 5.53 -5.58
C THR A 228 -23.73 4.25 -5.75
N GLY A 229 -23.59 3.28 -4.85
CA GLY A 229 -24.23 1.97 -4.96
C GLY A 229 -23.48 0.98 -5.88
N GLN A 230 -22.27 1.32 -6.30
CA GLN A 230 -21.37 0.43 -7.05
C GLN A 230 -20.43 -0.31 -6.10
N MET A 231 -20.01 -1.52 -6.45
CA MET A 231 -18.98 -2.23 -5.71
C MET A 231 -17.58 -1.79 -6.15
N LEU A 232 -16.66 -1.58 -5.20
CA LEU A 232 -15.22 -1.48 -5.43
C LEU A 232 -14.51 -2.56 -4.60
N ASN A 233 -14.66 -3.81 -5.04
CA ASN A 233 -14.18 -4.98 -4.32
C ASN A 233 -13.62 -6.08 -5.25
N SER A 234 -13.29 -5.72 -6.48
CA SER A 234 -12.63 -6.58 -7.47
C SER A 234 -11.67 -5.75 -8.31
N VAL A 235 -10.73 -6.42 -9.00
CA VAL A 235 -9.80 -5.73 -9.89
C VAL A 235 -10.56 -5.15 -11.09
N GLU A 236 -11.60 -5.83 -11.56
CA GLU A 236 -12.48 -5.39 -12.63
C GLU A 236 -13.20 -4.10 -12.25
N ALA A 237 -13.74 -4.01 -11.03
CA ALA A 237 -14.32 -2.79 -10.50
C ALA A 237 -13.29 -1.67 -10.39
N LEU A 238 -12.07 -1.97 -9.91
CA LEU A 238 -10.99 -0.99 -9.85
C LEU A 238 -10.63 -0.45 -11.24
N ARG A 239 -10.60 -1.31 -12.27
CA ARG A 239 -10.38 -0.88 -13.67
C ARG A 239 -11.51 0.03 -14.17
N ALA A 240 -12.76 -0.26 -13.81
CA ALA A 240 -13.88 0.61 -14.17
C ALA A 240 -13.76 2.01 -13.52
N VAL A 241 -13.35 2.08 -12.25
CA VAL A 241 -13.11 3.35 -11.54
C VAL A 241 -11.94 4.13 -12.17
N GLN A 242 -10.86 3.45 -12.55
CA GLN A 242 -9.75 4.06 -13.30
C GLN A 242 -10.19 4.59 -14.66
N ALA A 243 -10.95 3.80 -15.43
CA ALA A 243 -11.47 4.21 -16.74
C ALA A 243 -12.41 5.42 -16.65
N ALA A 244 -13.11 5.59 -15.52
CA ALA A 244 -13.93 6.76 -15.23
C ALA A 244 -13.12 8.00 -14.77
N GLY A 245 -11.79 7.89 -14.69
CA GLY A 245 -10.91 8.97 -14.21
C GLY A 245 -11.03 9.25 -12.71
N LYS A 246 -11.54 8.29 -11.94
CA LYS A 246 -11.80 8.41 -10.49
C LYS A 246 -10.72 7.77 -9.63
N ALA A 247 -9.78 7.07 -10.25
CA ALA A 247 -8.59 6.52 -9.63
C ALA A 247 -7.35 6.79 -10.49
N SER A 248 -6.17 6.82 -9.87
CA SER A 248 -4.89 6.91 -10.59
C SER A 248 -4.60 5.64 -11.39
N ALA A 249 -3.61 5.70 -12.29
CA ALA A 249 -2.99 4.50 -12.82
C ALA A 249 -2.32 3.66 -11.70
N ASP A 250 -1.95 2.43 -12.05
CA ASP A 250 -1.21 1.53 -11.18
C ASP A 250 0.20 2.06 -10.94
N VAL A 251 0.56 2.23 -9.67
CA VAL A 251 1.91 2.65 -9.26
C VAL A 251 2.60 1.46 -8.61
N PRO A 252 3.69 0.93 -9.19
CA PRO A 252 4.39 -0.21 -8.62
C PRO A 252 5.14 0.20 -7.34
N SER A 253 5.54 -0.79 -6.57
CA SER A 253 6.49 -0.64 -5.48
C SER A 253 7.46 -1.81 -5.44
N ASN A 254 8.54 -1.65 -4.69
CA ASN A 254 9.43 -2.76 -4.32
C ASN A 254 8.97 -3.51 -3.07
N PHE A 255 7.78 -3.21 -2.55
CA PHE A 255 7.26 -3.71 -1.30
C PHE A 255 6.36 -4.94 -1.54
N PHE A 256 6.59 -5.98 -0.75
CA PHE A 256 5.89 -7.26 -0.83
C PHE A 256 5.38 -7.69 0.53
N LEU A 257 4.19 -8.30 0.53
CA LEU A 257 3.60 -8.93 1.70
C LEU A 257 3.49 -10.44 1.48
N PHE A 258 3.71 -11.21 2.55
CA PHE A 258 3.50 -12.66 2.53
C PHE A 258 2.26 -13.04 3.35
N PHE A 259 1.21 -13.49 2.68
CA PHE A 259 -0.02 -13.94 3.32
C PHE A 259 -0.76 -14.99 2.49
N ASP A 260 -1.58 -15.77 3.18
CA ASP A 260 -2.65 -16.62 2.62
C ASP A 260 -3.95 -15.82 2.66
N SER A 261 -4.91 -16.16 1.79
CA SER A 261 -6.19 -15.48 1.74
C SER A 261 -7.35 -16.46 1.65
N ARG A 262 -8.49 -16.08 2.19
CA ARG A 262 -9.72 -16.89 2.10
C ARG A 262 -10.88 -16.02 1.65
N GLN A 263 -11.75 -16.57 0.80
CA GLN A 263 -12.99 -15.90 0.42
C GLN A 263 -14.12 -16.30 1.35
N PHE A 264 -14.95 -15.32 1.70
CA PHE A 264 -16.21 -15.56 2.37
C PHE A 264 -17.35 -15.73 1.35
N GLN A 265 -18.47 -16.29 1.80
CA GLN A 265 -19.71 -16.34 1.03
C GLN A 265 -20.33 -14.94 0.87
N HIS A 266 -21.31 -14.84 -0.05
CA HIS A 266 -22.16 -13.65 -0.24
C HIS A 266 -23.30 -13.62 0.76
#